data_AF-A0A9J6BW99-F1
#
_entry.id   AF-A0A9J6BW99-F1
#
_cell.length_a   1.000
_cell.length_b   1.000
_cell.length_c   1.000
_cell.angle_alpha   90.00
_cell.angle_beta   90.00
_cell.angle_gamma   90.00
#
_symmetry.space_group_name_H-M   'P 1'
#
loop_
_entity.id
_entity.type
_entity.pdbx_description
1 polymer ?
#
loop_
_entity_poly.entity_id
_entity_poly.type
_entity_poly.pdbx_seq_one_letter_code
_entity_poly.pdbx_strand_id
1 'polypeptide(L)'
;MVENGEESSRDELIFFDTFSHELNEKLNLDLVQFPNPVYISEIRIVPLGARVQADFPGGGNRLGATNPSQFDIEFFVNDLSVNVASTFEPLGKFSYNR
;
A
#
# COMPACT_ATOMS: atom_id res chain seq x y z
N MET A 1 26.65 -0.80 32.79
CA MET A 1 26.11 -1.48 31.61
C MET A 1 24.77 -0.82 31.33
N VAL A 2 24.70 -0.01 30.28
CA VAL A 2 23.45 0.61 29.85
C VAL A 2 22.87 -0.35 28.81
N GLU A 3 21.70 -0.91 29.10
CA GLU A 3 21.01 -1.80 28.15
C GLU A 3 20.58 -0.97 26.94
N ASN A 4 21.15 -1.30 25.78
CA ASN A 4 20.66 -0.82 24.50
C ASN A 4 19.31 -1.49 24.26
N GLY A 5 18.22 -0.81 24.59
CA GLY A 5 16.89 -1.16 24.10
C GLY A 5 16.84 -0.84 22.62
N GLU A 6 16.78 -1.86 21.77
CA GLU A 6 16.49 -1.71 20.35
C GLU A 6 15.18 -0.94 20.19
N GLU A 7 15.27 0.27 19.68
CA GLU A 7 14.12 1.03 19.20
C GLU A 7 13.61 0.29 17.96
N SER A 8 12.77 -0.72 18.16
CA SER A 8 12.05 -1.37 17.07
C SER A 8 11.30 -0.26 16.35
N SER A 9 11.78 0.13 15.16
CA SER A 9 11.09 1.04 14.27
C SER A 9 9.78 0.37 13.89
N ARG A 10 8.74 0.61 14.69
CA ARG A 10 7.41 0.05 14.43
C ARG A 10 6.89 0.80 13.22
N ASP A 11 6.95 0.15 12.07
CA ASP A 11 6.28 0.63 10.86
C ASP A 11 4.84 0.99 11.22
N GLU A 12 4.45 2.23 10.95
CA GLU A 12 3.10 2.72 11.19
C GLU A 12 2.25 2.47 9.95
N LEU A 13 1.03 1.97 10.15
CA LEU A 13 0.07 1.90 9.07
C LEU A 13 -0.47 3.31 8.76
N ILE A 14 -0.04 3.84 7.62
CA ILE A 14 -0.40 5.19 7.18
C ILE A 14 -1.56 5.23 6.17
N PHE A 15 -1.94 4.10 5.58
CA PHE A 15 -3.02 4.01 4.60
C PHE A 15 -3.64 2.61 4.58
N PHE A 16 -4.98 2.55 4.58
CA PHE A 16 -5.73 1.31 4.42
C PHE A 16 -7.10 1.59 3.80
N ASP A 17 -7.27 1.21 2.54
CA ASP A 17 -8.54 1.38 1.83
C ASP A 17 -8.74 0.31 0.75
N THR A 18 -9.88 0.37 0.06
CA THR A 18 -10.25 -0.48 -1.07
C THR A 18 -10.41 0.39 -2.33
N PHE A 19 -9.73 0.01 -3.40
CA PHE A 19 -9.89 0.63 -4.72
C PHE A 19 -10.95 -0.14 -5.54
N SER A 20 -11.67 0.55 -6.41
CA SER A 20 -12.73 -0.03 -7.23
C SER A 20 -12.80 0.68 -8.59
N HIS A 21 -12.85 -0.12 -9.66
CA HIS A 21 -12.87 0.35 -11.04
C HIS A 21 -14.04 -0.25 -11.79
N GLU A 22 -14.54 0.48 -12.79
CA GLU A 22 -15.54 -0.03 -13.71
C GLU A 22 -14.91 -0.97 -14.75
N LEU A 23 -15.66 -2.00 -15.20
CA LEU A 23 -15.16 -3.04 -16.11
C LEU A 23 -14.67 -2.54 -17.47
N ASN A 24 -14.98 -1.29 -17.84
CA ASN A 24 -14.69 -0.71 -19.14
C ASN A 24 -13.57 0.35 -19.11
N GLU A 25 -12.89 0.53 -17.97
CA GLU A 25 -11.76 1.43 -17.89
C GLU A 25 -10.57 0.91 -18.73
N LYS A 26 -9.94 1.80 -19.50
CA LYS A 26 -8.74 1.46 -20.28
C LYS A 26 -7.49 1.31 -19.40
N LEU A 27 -7.51 1.95 -18.24
CA LEU A 27 -6.42 1.96 -17.27
C LEU A 27 -7.02 2.20 -15.88
N ASN A 28 -6.77 1.26 -14.98
CA ASN A 28 -7.14 1.37 -13.57
C ASN A 28 -5.98 2.06 -12.83
N LEU A 29 -6.21 3.29 -12.34
CA LEU A 29 -5.18 4.08 -11.67
C LEU A 29 -5.76 4.77 -10.43
N ASP A 30 -5.05 4.63 -9.32
CA ASP A 30 -5.37 5.29 -8.05
C ASP A 30 -4.19 6.13 -7.58
N LEU A 31 -4.50 7.18 -6.80
CA LEU A 31 -3.51 8.06 -6.18
C LEU A 31 -3.73 8.10 -4.68
N VAL A 32 -2.68 7.74 -3.93
CA VAL A 32 -2.61 7.95 -2.49
C VAL A 32 -1.73 9.17 -2.22
N GLN A 33 -2.31 10.19 -1.61
CA GLN A 33 -1.59 11.40 -1.21
C GLN A 33 -1.55 11.50 0.30
N PHE A 34 -0.33 11.66 0.84
CA PHE A 34 -0.11 11.89 2.26
C PHE A 34 0.01 13.39 2.54
N PRO A 35 -0.43 13.87 3.73
CA PRO A 35 -0.31 15.28 4.11
C PRO A 35 1.14 15.70 4.38
N ASN A 36 2.03 14.74 4.66
CA ASN A 36 3.46 14.94 4.91
C ASN A 36 4.26 13.87 4.16
N PRO A 37 5.56 14.10 3.88
CA PRO A 37 6.45 13.07 3.33
C PRO A 37 6.46 11.82 4.22
N VAL A 38 6.39 10.65 3.59
CA VAL A 38 6.42 9.35 4.28
C VAL A 38 7.50 8.46 3.67
N TYR A 39 8.03 7.55 4.47
CA TYR A 39 8.89 6.46 4.00
C TYR A 39 8.05 5.18 3.91
N ILE A 40 7.94 4.60 2.73
CA ILE A 40 7.15 3.38 2.50
C ILE A 40 8.08 2.18 2.66
N SER A 41 7.90 1.41 3.73
CA SER A 41 8.63 0.17 3.99
C SER A 41 7.93 -1.07 3.44
N GLU A 42 6.60 -1.07 3.43
CA GLU A 42 5.79 -2.21 2.99
C GLU A 42 4.50 -1.74 2.29
N ILE A 43 4.09 -2.46 1.23
CA ILE A 43 2.75 -2.37 0.64
C ILE A 43 2.15 -3.78 0.65
N ARG A 44 0.94 -3.93 1.20
CA ARG A 44 0.22 -5.20 1.27
C ARG A 44 -1.08 -5.15 0.49
N ILE A 45 -1.34 -6.19 -0.30
CA ILE A 45 -2.61 -6.40 -1.01
C ILE A 45 -3.34 -7.54 -0.29
N VAL A 46 -4.61 -7.31 0.03
CA VAL A 46 -5.42 -8.25 0.82
C VAL A 46 -6.40 -9.01 -0.09
N PRO A 47 -6.10 -10.26 -0.47
CA PRO A 47 -6.94 -11.01 -1.39
C PRO A 47 -8.31 -11.34 -0.78
N LEU A 48 -9.28 -11.64 -1.65
CA LEU A 48 -10.63 -12.02 -1.25
C LEU A 48 -10.63 -13.17 -0.23
N GLY A 49 -11.25 -12.94 0.92
CA GLY A 49 -11.41 -13.94 1.98
C GLY A 49 -10.21 -14.10 2.92
N ALA A 50 -9.14 -13.30 2.75
CA ALA A 50 -8.08 -13.23 3.75
C ALA A 50 -8.56 -12.52 5.02
N ARG A 51 -8.19 -13.07 6.19
CA ARG A 51 -8.39 -12.41 7.48
C ARG A 51 -7.17 -11.55 7.78
N VAL A 52 -7.35 -10.23 7.85
CA VAL A 52 -6.30 -9.32 8.29
C VAL A 52 -6.52 -9.06 9.77
N GLN A 53 -5.58 -9.53 10.59
CA GLN A 53 -5.52 -9.13 11.98
C GLN A 53 -4.64 -7.88 12.03
N ALA A 54 -5.25 -6.70 12.17
CA ALA A 54 -4.53 -5.50 12.56
C ALA A 54 -5.33 -4.74 13.61
N ASP A 55 -4.63 -4.05 14.51
CA ASP A 55 -5.20 -3.17 15.53
C ASP A 55 -5.68 -1.87 14.88
N PHE A 56 -6.73 -1.95 14.05
CA PHE A 56 -7.34 -0.78 13.45
C PHE A 56 -8.34 -0.13 14.43
N PRO A 57 -8.32 1.21 14.58
CA PRO A 57 -9.40 1.94 15.23
C PRO A 57 -10.70 1.74 14.42
N GLY A 58 -11.65 0.94 14.93
CA GLY A 58 -12.89 0.61 14.21
C GLY A 58 -13.39 -0.84 14.36
N GLY A 59 -12.62 -1.73 14.99
CA GLY A 59 -13.15 -2.92 15.67
C GLY A 59 -13.88 -3.96 14.79
N GLY A 60 -13.46 -4.20 13.55
CA GLY A 60 -14.06 -5.21 12.69
C GLY A 60 -13.06 -6.04 11.90
N ASN A 61 -13.33 -7.34 11.76
CA ASN A 61 -12.71 -8.21 10.76
C ASN A 61 -13.16 -7.76 9.37
N ARG A 62 -12.49 -6.77 8.78
CA ARG A 62 -12.71 -6.44 7.37
C ARG A 62 -12.13 -7.56 6.52
N LEU A 63 -13.01 -8.25 5.79
CA LEU A 63 -12.62 -9.15 4.72
C LEU A 63 -12.18 -8.27 3.54
N GLY A 64 -10.88 -8.28 3.22
CA GLY A 64 -10.43 -7.71 1.95
C GLY A 64 -11.09 -8.46 0.79
N ALA A 65 -11.30 -7.75 -0.32
CA ALA A 65 -11.95 -8.29 -1.52
C ALA A 65 -11.19 -7.83 -2.76
N THR A 66 -10.00 -8.38 -3.03
CA THR A 66 -9.37 -8.19 -4.34
C THR A 66 -10.05 -9.10 -5.37
N ASN A 67 -10.61 -8.49 -6.41
CA ASN A 67 -11.22 -9.14 -7.56
C ASN A 67 -10.78 -8.35 -8.81
N PRO A 68 -10.24 -8.97 -9.87
CA PRO A 68 -10.06 -10.42 -10.14
C PRO A 68 -9.08 -11.15 -9.22
N SER A 69 -9.12 -12.50 -9.23
CA SER A 69 -8.17 -13.35 -8.49
C SER A 69 -6.80 -13.47 -9.16
N GLN A 70 -6.62 -12.86 -10.34
CA GLN A 70 -5.36 -12.71 -11.03
C GLN A 70 -5.21 -11.25 -11.48
N PHE A 71 -4.09 -10.61 -11.13
CA PHE A 71 -3.82 -9.22 -11.47
C PHE A 71 -2.31 -8.92 -11.45
N ASP A 72 -1.94 -7.86 -12.15
CA ASP A 72 -0.62 -7.23 -12.09
C ASP A 72 -0.80 -5.78 -11.64
N ILE A 73 0.02 -5.34 -10.68
CA ILE A 73 0.02 -3.96 -10.18
C ILE A 73 1.44 -3.40 -10.30
N GLU A 74 1.53 -2.16 -10.77
CA GLU A 74 2.75 -1.36 -10.79
C GLU A 74 2.60 -0.20 -9.79
N PHE A 75 3.65 0.03 -9.01
CA PHE A 75 3.70 1.09 -8.01
C PHE A 75 4.63 2.19 -8.48
N PHE A 76 4.20 3.42 -8.30
CA PHE A 76 4.96 4.61 -8.63
C PHE A 76 4.95 5.58 -7.44
N VAL A 77 6.05 6.28 -7.22
CA VAL A 77 6.20 7.25 -6.13
C VAL A 77 6.69 8.59 -6.64
N ASN A 78 6.29 9.65 -5.96
CA ASN A 78 6.89 10.96 -6.17
C ASN A 78 8.12 11.06 -5.26
N ASP A 79 9.31 10.92 -5.83
CA ASP A 79 10.56 11.04 -5.07
C ASP A 79 10.85 12.52 -4.76
N LEU A 80 10.48 12.92 -3.54
CA LEU A 80 10.68 14.29 -3.05
C LEU A 80 12.16 14.66 -2.85
N SER A 81 13.10 13.70 -2.92
CA SER A 81 14.53 14.02 -2.91
C SER A 81 15.01 14.60 -4.26
N VAL A 82 14.24 14.40 -5.33
CA VAL A 82 14.55 14.85 -6.69
C VAL A 82 13.70 16.09 -7.02
N ASN A 83 14.24 17.27 -6.70
CA ASN A 83 13.55 18.57 -6.88
C ASN A 83 13.11 18.90 -8.32
N VAL A 84 13.55 18.14 -9.33
CA VAL A 84 13.23 18.35 -10.75
C VAL A 84 12.47 17.19 -11.38
N ALA A 85 12.03 16.21 -10.59
CA ALA A 85 11.24 15.10 -11.11
C ALA A 85 9.91 15.63 -11.67
N SER A 86 9.72 15.45 -12.98
CA SER A 86 8.47 15.81 -13.67
C SER A 86 7.50 14.62 -13.78
N THR A 87 7.89 13.47 -13.27
CA THR A 87 7.18 12.19 -13.38
C THR A 87 7.34 11.38 -12.11
N PHE A 88 6.40 10.47 -11.85
CA PHE A 88 6.57 9.49 -10.79
C PHE A 88 7.65 8.47 -11.18
N GLU A 89 8.43 8.03 -10.20
CA GLU A 89 9.46 7.00 -10.34
C GLU A 89 8.87 5.61 -10.05
N PRO A 90 9.25 4.56 -10.81
CA PRO A 90 8.77 3.21 -10.57
C PRO A 90 9.35 2.67 -9.26
N LEU A 91 8.46 2.31 -8.32
CA LEU A 91 8.84 1.70 -7.06
C LEU A 91 8.97 0.17 -7.19
N GLY A 92 8.12 -0.45 -8.01
CA GLY A 92 8.13 -1.89 -8.21
C GLY A 92 6.85 -2.42 -8.83
N LYS A 93 6.77 -3.74 -8.98
CA LYS A 93 5.61 -4.44 -9.53
C LYS A 93 5.27 -5.68 -8.71
N PHE A 94 3.99 -6.03 -8.67
CA PHE A 94 3.49 -7.21 -8.00
C PHE A 94 2.51 -7.95 -8.89
N SER A 95 2.78 -9.23 -9.12
CA SER A 95 1.93 -10.13 -9.90
C SER A 95 1.31 -11.15 -8.95
N TYR A 96 0.00 -11.31 -9.01
CA TYR A 96 -0.74 -12.30 -8.24
C TYR A 96 -1.55 -13.18 -9.18
N ASN A 97 -1.47 -14.49 -8.96
CA ASN A 97 -2.21 -15.49 -9.72
C ASN A 97 -2.56 -16.66 -8.79
N ARG A 98 -3.86 -16.88 -8.56
CA ARG A 98 -4.40 -17.95 -7.72
C ARG A 98 -5.57 -18.65 -8.38
#